data_AF-A0A9W6MZU2-F1
#
_entry.id   AF-A0A9W6MZU2-F1
#
_cell.length_a   1.000
_cell.length_b   1.000
_cell.length_c   1.000
_cell.angle_alpha   90.00
_cell.angle_beta   90.00
_cell.angle_gamma   90.00
#
_symmetry.space_group_name_H-M   'P 1'
#
loop_
_entity.id
_entity.type
_entity.pdbx_description
1 polymer ?
#
loop_
_entity_poly.entity_id
_entity_poly.type
_entity_poly.pdbx_seq_one_letter_code
_entity_poly.pdbx_strand_id
1 'polypeptide(L)' 'MSGEQTFHGLFWGNNTDLSEVMALAADGNIQHTIKIIGFEQINEYLDLPCDNKIVGRTVVKF' A
#
# COMPACT_ATOMS: atom_id res chain seq x y z
N MET A 1 -26.49 -5.08 -26.11
CA MET A 1 -26.66 -3.79 -25.41
C MET A 1 -25.27 -3.32 -25.02
N SER A 2 -24.77 -2.23 -25.59
CA SER A 2 -23.55 -1.59 -25.08
C SER A 2 -24.02 -0.43 -24.21
N GLY A 3 -23.89 -0.57 -22.88
CA GLY A 3 -24.22 0.50 -21.94
C GLY A 3 -23.19 1.63 -21.99
N GLU A 4 -23.55 2.80 -21.46
CA GLU A 4 -22.62 3.91 -21.25
C GLU A 4 -21.56 3.51 -20.21
N GLN A 5 -20.29 3.80 -20.50
CA GLN A 5 -19.15 3.52 -19.61
C GLN A 5 -18.58 4.84 -19.10
N THR A 6 -18.30 4.92 -17.80
CA THR A 6 -17.66 6.08 -17.18
C THR A 6 -16.25 5.76 -16.70
N PHE A 7 -15.38 6.76 -16.73
CA PHE A 7 -14.02 6.69 -16.21
C PHE A 7 -13.86 7.73 -15.11
N HIS A 8 -13.41 7.29 -13.93
CA HIS A 8 -13.17 8.15 -12.79
C HIS A 8 -11.72 7.99 -12.32
N GLY A 9 -11.02 9.11 -12.16
CA GLY A 9 -9.75 9.12 -11.43
C GLY A 9 -10.02 9.17 -9.93
N LEU A 10 -9.24 8.42 -9.15
CA LEU A 10 -9.26 8.47 -7.69
C LEU A 10 -7.86 8.82 -7.22
N PHE A 11 -7.76 9.81 -6.35
CA PHE A 11 -6.49 10.26 -5.79
C PHE A 11 -6.54 10.22 -4.28
N TRP A 12 -5.98 9.13 -3.72
CA TRP A 12 -5.90 8.85 -2.29
C TRP A 12 -7.27 8.87 -1.58
N GLY A 13 -7.28 8.51 -0.31
CA GLY A 13 -8.43 8.64 0.57
C GLY A 13 -8.32 9.90 1.44
N ASN A 14 -9.47 10.38 1.91
CA ASN A 14 -9.52 11.43 2.93
C ASN A 14 -9.32 10.84 4.35
N ASN A 15 -9.43 11.68 5.38
CA ASN A 15 -9.22 11.25 6.77
C ASN A 15 -10.29 10.25 7.28
N THR A 16 -11.53 10.38 6.83
CA THR A 16 -12.61 9.42 7.10
C THR A 16 -12.25 8.06 6.51
N ASP A 17 -11.88 8.03 5.22
CA ASP A 17 -11.50 6.78 4.54
C ASP A 17 -10.32 6.09 5.26
N LEU A 18 -9.33 6.88 5.71
CA LEU A 18 -8.22 6.36 6.50
C LEU A 18 -8.69 5.76 7.82
N SER A 19 -9.58 6.44 8.54
CA SER A 19 -10.10 5.98 9.83
C SER A 19 -10.86 4.65 9.69
N GLU A 20 -11.64 4.50 8.62
CA GLU A 20 -12.34 3.25 8.31
C GLU A 20 -11.37 2.10 8.00
N VAL A 21 -10.36 2.35 7.16
CA VAL A 21 -9.33 1.34 6.86
C VAL A 21 -8.57 0.91 8.11
N MET A 22 -8.24 1.86 9.00
CA MET A 22 -7.57 1.56 10.26
C MET A 22 -8.42 0.68 11.18
N ALA A 23 -9.73 0.92 11.26
CA ALA A 23 -10.65 0.08 12.03
C ALA A 23 -10.70 -1.36 11.47
N LEU A 24 -10.81 -1.51 10.15
CA LEU A 24 -10.81 -2.82 9.50
C LEU A 24 -9.49 -3.58 9.69
N ALA A 25 -8.36 -2.87 9.65
CA ALA A 25 -7.05 -3.46 9.93
C ALA A 25 -6.90 -3.88 11.39
N ALA A 26 -7.40 -3.07 12.35
CA ALA A 26 -7.39 -3.39 13.77
C ALA A 26 -8.25 -4.63 14.10
N ASP A 27 -9.39 -4.79 13.40
CA ASP A 27 -10.25 -5.96 13.50
C ASP A 27 -9.69 -7.20 12.77
N GLY A 28 -8.53 -7.08 12.12
CA GLY A 28 -7.87 -8.17 11.40
C GLY A 28 -8.52 -8.52 10.06
N ASN A 29 -9.49 -7.73 9.60
CA ASN A 29 -10.19 -7.91 8.33
C ASN A 29 -9.32 -7.50 7.12
N ILE A 30 -8.26 -6.73 7.36
CA ILE A 30 -7.26 -6.35 6.37
C ILE A 30 -5.88 -6.76 6.89
N GLN A 31 -5.12 -7.48 6.05
CA GLN A 31 -3.75 -7.89 6.35
C GLN A 31 -2.82 -7.40 5.24
N HIS A 32 -1.66 -6.86 5.65
CA HIS A 32 -0.66 -6.35 4.72
C HIS A 32 0.56 -7.26 4.71
N THR A 33 1.01 -7.64 3.52
CA THR A 33 2.32 -8.27 3.34
C THR A 33 3.38 -7.19 3.37
N ILE A 34 4.12 -7.11 4.47
CA ILE A 34 5.19 -6.12 4.66
C ILE A 34 6.54 -6.79 4.86
N LYS A 35 7.60 -6.13 4.35
CA LYS A 35 8.99 -6.43 4.66
C LYS A 35 9.57 -5.27 5.45
N ILE A 36 9.98 -5.52 6.69
CA ILE A 36 10.58 -4.51 7.55
C ILE A 36 12.08 -4.43 7.24
N ILE A 37 12.61 -3.22 7.04
CA ILE A 37 14.03 -2.94 6.83
C ILE A 37 14.52 -1.88 7.81
N GLY A 38 15.82 -1.87 8.09
CA GLY A 38 16.47 -0.76 8.79
C GLY A 38 16.69 0.44 7.87
N PHE A 39 16.86 1.62 8.46
CA PHE A 39 17.11 2.86 7.69
C PHE A 39 18.40 2.79 6.86
N GLU A 40 19.43 2.12 7.38
CA GLU A 40 20.70 1.88 6.70
C GLU A 40 20.57 1.09 5.40
N GLN A 41 19.49 0.31 5.25
CA GLN A 41 19.23 -0.52 4.08
C GLN A 41 18.43 0.20 3.00
N ILE A 42 17.98 1.45 3.24
CA ILE A 42 17.02 2.13 2.37
C ILE A 42 17.48 2.16 0.91
N ASN A 43 18.74 2.52 0.66
CA ASN A 43 19.28 2.63 -0.69
C ASN A 43 19.36 1.28 -1.42
N GLU A 44 19.68 0.19 -0.71
CA GLU A 44 19.68 -1.17 -1.28
C GLU A 44 18.26 -1.57 -1.73
N TYR A 45 17.24 -1.11 -1.00
CA TYR A 45 15.85 -1.51 -1.19
C TYR A 45 15.02 -0.61 -2.11
N LEU A 46 15.58 0.52 -2.57
CA LEU A 46 14.87 1.45 -3.46
C LEU A 46 14.60 0.86 -4.84
N ASP A 47 15.55 0.11 -5.40
CA ASP A 47 15.48 -0.39 -6.78
C ASP A 47 14.77 -1.76 -6.89
N LEU A 48 14.74 -2.51 -5.79
CA LEU A 48 14.17 -3.87 -5.77
C LEU A 48 12.68 -3.96 -6.19
N PRO A 49 11.80 -2.98 -5.88
CA PRO A 49 10.44 -2.95 -6.39
C PRO A 49 10.36 -2.76 -7.91
N CYS A 50 11.26 -1.98 -8.51
CA CYS A 50 11.32 -1.78 -9.96
C CYS A 50 11.65 -3.09 -10.70
N ASP A 51 12.51 -3.91 -10.10
CA ASP A 51 12.90 -5.22 -10.62
C ASP A 51 11.93 -6.37 -10.25
N ASN A 52 10.76 -6.03 -9.66
CA ASN A 52 9.78 -7.00 -9.16
C ASN A 52 10.37 -8.01 -8.16
N LYS A 53 11.40 -7.64 -7.39
CA LYS A 53 12.06 -8.52 -6.40
C LYS A 53 11.39 -8.52 -5.04
N ILE A 54 10.42 -7.63 -4.82
CA ILE A 54 9.68 -7.52 -3.56
C ILE A 54 8.19 -7.71 -3.82
N VAL A 55 7.58 -8.60 -3.04
CA VAL A 55 6.13 -8.75 -2.95
C VAL A 55 5.63 -7.89 -1.80
N GLY A 56 4.58 -7.11 -2.03
CA GLY A 56 3.97 -6.27 -0.99
C GLY A 56 4.62 -4.90 -0.85
N ARG A 57 4.94 -4.49 0.38
CA ARG A 57 5.53 -3.19 0.70
C ARG A 57 6.74 -3.32 1.62
N THR A 58 7.80 -2.58 1.32
CA THR A 58 8.93 -2.40 2.22
C THR A 58 8.63 -1.26 3.19
N VAL A 59 8.81 -1.48 4.48
CA VAL A 59 8.56 -0.49 5.54
C VAL A 59 9.83 -0.28 6.33
N VAL A 60 10.30 0.96 6.42
CA VAL A 60 11.47 1.33 7.22
C VAL A 60 11.08 1.39 8.69
N LYS A 61 11.85 0.72 9.54
CA LYS A 61 11.77 0.85 10.99
C LYS A 61 12.97 1.64 11.51
N PHE A 62 12.69 2.66 12.31
CA PHE A 62 13.67 3.50 12.99
C PHE A 62 13.88 3.05 14.43
#